data_AF-A0A1I3VH44-F1
#
_entry.id   AF-A0A1I3VH44-F1
#
_cell.length_a   1.000
_cell.length_b   1.000
_cell.length_c   1.000
_cell.angle_alpha   90.00
_cell.angle_beta   90.00
_cell.angle_gamma   90.00
#
_symmetry.space_group_name_H-M   'P 1'
#
loop_
_entity.id
_entity.type
_entity.pdbx_description
1 polymer ?
#
loop_
_entity_poly.entity_id
_entity_poly.type
_entity_poly.pdbx_seq_one_letter_code
_entity_poly.pdbx_strand_id
1 'polypeptide(L)'
;MVLKNFLAKLGHGGAKVDLILDKQEYVLDEQVSGELVIQGGTVEQHINKIDIELVMSLYYKNHHYTQTVQVFPFHTPFNIQPSEKKVFPFSCKIPSNLLLSSHSVSYYFITHLDIAGAVDHTDRDYVKILPPARLQNLLKAFEQIGFYEKHDS
;
A
#
# COMPACT_ATOMS: atom_id res chain seq x y z
N MET A 1 -23.54 23.12 -12.93
CA MET A 1 -23.71 21.99 -11.98
C MET A 1 -23.59 20.64 -12.68
N VAL A 2 -24.35 20.39 -13.76
CA VAL A 2 -24.37 19.09 -14.47
C VAL A 2 -23.01 18.68 -15.09
N LEU A 3 -22.29 19.61 -15.73
CA LEU A 3 -21.01 19.31 -16.38
C LEU A 3 -19.91 18.89 -15.39
N LYS A 4 -19.84 19.51 -14.20
CA LYS A 4 -18.87 19.15 -13.16
C LYS A 4 -19.13 17.74 -12.60
N ASN A 5 -20.38 17.39 -12.36
CA ASN A 5 -20.77 16.05 -11.94
C ASN A 5 -20.41 14.99 -13.00
N PHE A 6 -20.57 15.32 -14.29
CA PHE A 6 -20.20 14.41 -15.38
C PHE A 6 -18.68 14.23 -15.52
N LEU A 7 -17.90 15.32 -15.39
CA LEU A 7 -16.43 15.26 -15.46
C LEU A 7 -15.79 14.54 -14.25
N ALA A 8 -16.34 14.75 -13.04
CA ALA A 8 -15.89 14.03 -11.85
C ALA A 8 -16.12 12.51 -11.97
N LYS A 9 -17.22 12.10 -12.60
CA LYS A 9 -17.51 10.69 -12.90
C LYS A 9 -16.58 10.09 -13.96
N LEU A 10 -15.93 10.90 -14.80
CA LEU A 10 -14.94 10.48 -15.79
C LEU A 10 -13.49 10.53 -15.25
N GLY A 11 -13.32 10.62 -13.93
CA GLY A 11 -12.02 10.62 -13.26
C GLY A 11 -11.32 11.98 -13.15
N HIS A 12 -11.84 13.04 -13.78
CA HIS A 12 -11.30 14.40 -13.65
C HIS A 12 -11.94 15.11 -12.46
N GLY A 13 -11.21 15.17 -11.34
CA GLY A 13 -11.66 15.85 -10.13
C GLY A 13 -12.64 15.04 -9.28
N GLY A 14 -12.52 13.71 -9.31
CA GLY A 14 -13.11 12.80 -8.31
C GLY A 14 -12.28 12.75 -7.03
N ALA A 15 -12.83 12.11 -6.00
CA ALA A 15 -12.15 11.89 -4.74
C ALA A 15 -10.91 11.00 -4.92
N LYS A 16 -9.91 11.23 -4.09
CA LYS A 16 -8.63 10.51 -4.10
C LYS A 16 -8.36 9.92 -2.73
N VAL A 17 -7.58 8.85 -2.72
CA VAL A 17 -7.06 8.21 -1.51
C VAL A 17 -5.53 8.18 -1.57
N ASP A 18 -4.90 8.30 -0.41
CA ASP A 18 -3.44 8.26 -0.22
C ASP A 18 -3.16 7.58 1.14
N LEU A 19 -2.36 6.53 1.17
CA LEU A 19 -1.94 5.83 2.38
C LEU A 19 -0.54 6.28 2.78
N ILE A 20 -0.47 7.19 3.75
CA ILE A 20 0.79 7.76 4.21
C ILE A 20 1.32 6.90 5.38
N LEU A 21 2.30 6.05 5.09
CA LEU A 21 2.98 5.26 6.11
C LEU A 21 4.06 6.08 6.83
N ASP A 22 4.24 5.86 8.14
CA ASP A 22 5.27 6.56 8.94
C ASP A 22 6.70 6.25 8.46
N LYS A 23 6.89 5.07 7.87
CA LYS A 23 8.13 4.61 7.25
C LYS A 23 7.88 3.53 6.19
N GLN A 24 8.93 3.18 5.46
CA GLN A 24 8.86 2.21 4.36
C GLN A 24 9.67 0.93 4.61
N GLU A 25 10.34 0.82 5.76
CA GLU A 25 11.18 -0.33 6.10
C GLU A 25 10.73 -0.94 7.43
N TYR A 26 10.40 -2.23 7.37
CA TYR A 26 9.82 -2.98 8.49
C TYR A 26 10.54 -4.32 8.66
N VAL A 27 10.54 -4.87 9.87
CA VAL A 27 10.90 -6.28 10.11
C VAL A 27 9.65 -7.15 10.29
N LEU A 28 9.83 -8.46 10.24
CA LEU A 28 8.77 -9.41 10.57
C LEU A 28 8.20 -9.12 11.97
N ASP A 29 6.89 -9.29 12.14
CA ASP A 29 6.13 -8.97 13.35
C ASP A 29 6.11 -7.48 13.76
N GLU A 30 6.71 -6.59 12.97
CA GLU A 30 6.66 -5.15 13.26
C GLU A 30 5.27 -4.56 13.01
N GLN A 31 4.90 -3.58 13.85
CA GLN A 31 3.69 -2.78 13.64
C GLN A 31 3.94 -1.77 12.51
N VAL A 32 3.04 -1.77 11.53
CA VAL A 32 2.90 -0.70 10.54
C VAL A 32 1.92 0.33 11.10
N SER A 33 2.28 1.60 11.00
CA SER A 33 1.44 2.74 11.35
C SER A 33 1.48 3.80 10.26
N GLY A 34 0.40 4.55 10.17
CA GLY A 34 0.25 5.63 9.21
C GLY A 34 -1.16 6.20 9.20
N GLU A 35 -1.46 6.93 8.14
CA GLU A 35 -2.74 7.61 7.95
C GLU A 35 -3.29 7.36 6.55
N LEU A 36 -4.58 7.04 6.51
CA LEU A 36 -5.35 6.97 5.28
C LEU A 36 -6.01 8.35 5.04
N VAL A 37 -5.58 9.04 3.99
CA VAL A 37 -6.05 10.37 3.64
C VAL A 37 -7.00 10.28 2.45
N ILE A 38 -8.22 10.81 2.62
CA ILE A 38 -9.21 10.91 1.55
C ILE A 38 -9.42 12.39 1.23
N GLN A 39 -9.18 12.76 -0.03
CA GLN A 39 -9.39 14.10 -0.53
C GLN A 39 -10.62 14.11 -1.44
N GLY A 40 -11.66 14.84 -1.04
CA GLY A 40 -12.87 15.05 -1.82
C GLY A 40 -12.59 15.78 -3.12
N GLY A 41 -13.34 15.40 -4.16
CA GLY A 41 -13.23 15.97 -5.49
C GLY A 41 -13.90 17.34 -5.63
N THR A 42 -14.42 17.62 -6.82
CA THR A 42 -15.09 18.90 -7.15
C THR A 42 -16.57 18.92 -6.81
N VAL A 43 -17.15 17.76 -6.47
CA VAL A 43 -18.57 17.53 -6.18
C VAL A 43 -18.69 16.56 -5.01
N GLU A 44 -19.83 16.54 -4.33
CA GLU A 44 -20.09 15.54 -3.29
C GLU A 44 -20.11 14.13 -3.92
N GLN A 45 -19.47 13.18 -3.25
CA GLN A 45 -19.39 11.79 -3.68
C GLN A 45 -19.66 10.84 -2.52
N HIS A 46 -20.31 9.72 -2.80
CA HIS A 46 -20.54 8.65 -1.84
C HIS A 46 -19.42 7.60 -1.99
N ILE A 47 -18.72 7.33 -0.91
CA ILE A 47 -17.69 6.29 -0.80
C ILE A 47 -18.36 5.03 -0.26
N ASN A 48 -18.33 3.94 -1.05
CA ASN A 48 -18.95 2.66 -0.68
C ASN A 48 -18.10 1.92 0.37
N LYS A 49 -16.79 1.82 0.10
CA LYS A 49 -15.82 1.14 0.95
C LYS A 49 -14.40 1.57 0.59
N ILE A 50 -13.47 1.27 1.49
CA ILE A 50 -12.03 1.33 1.21
C ILE A 50 -11.44 -0.02 1.57
N ASP A 51 -10.62 -0.61 0.71
CA ASP A 51 -9.90 -1.84 0.99
C ASP A 51 -8.40 -1.57 0.85
N ILE A 52 -7.60 -1.95 1.85
CA ILE A 52 -6.14 -1.89 1.77
C ILE A 52 -5.62 -3.33 1.70
N GLU A 53 -4.77 -3.65 0.73
CA GLU A 53 -4.15 -4.96 0.60
C GLU A 53 -2.64 -4.86 0.73
N LEU A 54 -2.04 -5.75 1.52
CA LEU A 54 -0.60 -6.00 1.45
C LEU A 54 -0.38 -7.04 0.35
N VAL A 55 0.41 -6.69 -0.66
CA VAL A 55 0.69 -7.53 -1.83
C VAL A 55 2.17 -7.87 -1.88
N MET A 56 2.47 -9.14 -2.16
CA MET A 56 3.80 -9.62 -2.50
C MET A 56 3.92 -9.76 -4.01
N SER A 57 5.05 -9.33 -4.57
CA SER A 57 5.42 -9.54 -5.97
C SER A 57 6.76 -10.26 -6.03
N LEU A 58 6.76 -11.43 -6.67
CA LEU A 58 7.92 -12.28 -6.90
C LEU A 58 8.30 -12.25 -8.39
N TYR A 59 9.54 -11.94 -8.70
CA TYR A 59 10.13 -12.07 -10.03
C TYR A 59 10.96 -13.34 -10.12
N TYR A 60 10.55 -14.27 -10.98
CA TYR A 60 11.23 -15.54 -11.18
C TYR A 60 11.15 -15.98 -12.65
N LYS A 61 12.30 -16.31 -13.26
CA LYS A 61 12.41 -16.77 -14.66
C LYS A 61 11.68 -15.85 -15.66
N ASN A 62 11.88 -14.53 -15.55
CA ASN A 62 11.21 -13.51 -16.36
C ASN A 62 9.69 -13.43 -16.22
N HIS A 63 9.13 -14.00 -15.15
CA HIS A 63 7.71 -13.89 -14.82
C HIS A 63 7.51 -13.16 -13.49
N HIS A 64 6.52 -12.27 -13.46
CA HIS A 64 6.02 -11.66 -12.23
C HIS A 64 4.84 -12.48 -11.69
N TYR A 65 4.95 -12.89 -10.44
CA TYR A 65 3.89 -13.52 -9.66
C TYR A 65 3.46 -12.55 -8.58
N THR A 66 2.17 -12.24 -8.51
CA THR A 66 1.61 -11.38 -7.46
C THR A 66 0.67 -12.18 -6.59
N GLN A 67 0.71 -11.93 -5.30
CA GLN A 67 -0.13 -12.61 -4.31
C GLN A 67 -0.53 -11.60 -3.24
N THR A 68 -1.84 -11.46 -3.02
CA THR A 68 -2.36 -10.74 -1.85
C THR A 68 -2.01 -11.55 -0.60
N VAL A 69 -1.25 -10.92 0.30
CA VAL A 69 -0.82 -11.47 1.57
C VAL A 69 -1.92 -11.31 2.62
N GLN A 70 -2.50 -10.12 2.69
CA GLN A 70 -3.49 -9.77 3.69
C GLN A 70 -4.38 -8.62 3.17
N VAL A 71 -5.65 -8.65 3.55
CA VAL A 71 -6.64 -7.59 3.25
C VAL A 71 -7.07 -6.94 4.56
N PHE A 72 -7.13 -5.61 4.55
CA PHE A 72 -7.56 -4.75 5.64
C PHE A 72 -8.79 -3.96 5.17
N PRO A 73 -10.01 -4.47 5.47
CA PRO A 73 -11.22 -3.81 5.03
C PRO A 73 -11.54 -2.57 5.87
N PHE A 74 -12.01 -1.53 5.22
CA PHE A 74 -12.59 -0.33 5.81
C PHE A 74 -14.02 -0.16 5.24
N HIS A 75 -14.97 -0.87 5.87
CA HIS A 75 -16.32 -1.05 5.34
C HIS A 75 -17.32 0.04 5.72
N THR A 76 -16.90 1.17 6.27
CA THR A 76 -17.85 2.21 6.69
C THR A 76 -18.10 3.15 5.51
N PRO A 77 -19.29 3.14 4.88
CA PRO A 77 -19.60 4.06 3.79
C PRO A 77 -19.77 5.48 4.34
N PHE A 78 -19.41 6.48 3.55
CA PHE A 78 -19.57 7.88 3.93
C PHE A 78 -19.67 8.79 2.71
N ASN A 79 -20.23 9.99 2.91
CA ASN A 79 -20.14 11.05 1.91
C ASN A 79 -18.87 11.87 2.15
N ILE A 80 -18.18 12.21 1.06
CA ILE A 80 -17.08 13.17 1.03
C ILE A 80 -17.55 14.42 0.28
N GLN A 81 -17.47 15.58 0.94
CA GLN A 81 -17.85 16.86 0.36
C GLN A 81 -16.78 17.39 -0.60
N PRO A 82 -17.11 18.32 -1.51
CA PRO A 82 -16.12 18.93 -2.40
C PRO A 82 -14.94 19.50 -1.61
N SER A 83 -13.72 19.13 -2.00
CA SER A 83 -12.47 19.56 -1.34
C SER A 83 -12.33 19.19 0.15
N GLU A 84 -13.24 18.41 0.73
CA GLU A 84 -13.13 17.91 2.10
C GLU A 84 -11.90 17.01 2.23
N LYS A 85 -11.18 17.11 3.36
CA LYS A 85 -10.13 16.16 3.73
C LYS A 85 -10.62 15.34 4.92
N LYS A 86 -10.68 14.01 4.76
CA LYS A 86 -10.87 13.06 5.87
C LYS A 86 -9.57 12.29 6.09
N VAL A 87 -9.26 12.02 7.35
CA VAL A 87 -8.06 11.27 7.74
C VAL A 87 -8.49 10.17 8.71
N PHE A 88 -8.07 8.95 8.45
CA PHE A 88 -8.30 7.80 9.32
C PHE A 88 -6.95 7.20 9.73
N PRO A 89 -6.73 6.86 11.01
CA PRO A 89 -5.52 6.16 11.40
C PRO A 89 -5.50 4.76 10.78
N PHE A 90 -4.35 4.35 10.27
CA PHE A 90 -4.10 3.01 9.76
C PHE A 90 -3.07 2.31 10.63
N SER A 91 -3.33 1.05 10.97
CA SER A 91 -2.33 0.23 11.63
C SER A 91 -2.55 -1.26 11.38
N CYS A 92 -1.46 -1.98 11.14
CA CYS A 92 -1.46 -3.42 10.99
C CYS A 92 -0.13 -4.01 11.46
N LYS A 93 0.00 -5.34 11.43
CA LYS A 93 1.23 -6.05 11.78
C LYS A 93 1.77 -6.77 10.55
N ILE A 94 3.08 -6.68 10.30
CA ILE A 94 3.73 -7.49 9.27
C ILE A 94 3.66 -8.97 9.67
N PRO A 95 3.10 -9.86 8.84
CA PRO A 95 3.07 -11.29 9.12
C PRO A 95 4.46 -11.88 9.31
N SER A 96 4.61 -12.81 10.26
CA SER A 96 5.91 -13.40 10.61
C SER A 96 6.46 -14.39 9.57
N ASN A 97 5.63 -14.81 8.62
CA ASN A 97 5.93 -15.83 7.62
C ASN A 97 6.25 -15.26 6.23
N LEU A 98 6.52 -13.95 6.12
CA LEU A 98 6.90 -13.33 4.86
C LEU A 98 8.37 -13.58 4.52
N LEU A 99 8.65 -13.53 3.22
CA LEU A 99 10.02 -13.51 2.71
C LEU A 99 10.64 -12.13 2.98
N LEU A 100 11.96 -12.09 3.06
CA LEU A 100 12.70 -10.83 3.12
C LEU A 100 12.67 -10.18 1.73
N SER A 101 12.60 -8.85 1.71
CA SER A 101 12.70 -8.09 0.47
C SER A 101 14.08 -8.27 -0.16
N SER A 102 14.08 -8.44 -1.48
CA SER A 102 15.27 -8.64 -2.29
C SER A 102 15.04 -8.09 -3.70
N HIS A 103 15.96 -8.35 -4.63
CA HIS A 103 15.79 -8.00 -6.04
C HIS A 103 14.63 -8.75 -6.71
N SER A 104 14.30 -9.94 -6.22
CA SER A 104 13.22 -10.77 -6.75
C SER A 104 11.93 -10.68 -5.93
N VAL A 105 11.99 -10.22 -4.67
CA VAL A 105 10.82 -10.15 -3.77
C VAL A 105 10.57 -8.70 -3.35
N SER A 106 9.41 -8.18 -3.74
CA SER A 106 8.95 -6.84 -3.37
C SER A 106 7.58 -6.88 -2.71
N TYR A 107 7.32 -5.90 -1.83
CA TYR A 107 6.05 -5.73 -1.14
C TYR A 107 5.53 -4.32 -1.37
N TYR A 108 4.20 -4.20 -1.44
CA TYR A 108 3.53 -2.92 -1.45
C TYR A 108 2.14 -3.04 -0.84
N PHE A 109 1.67 -1.96 -0.24
CA PHE A 109 0.25 -1.78 0.02
C PHE A 109 -0.43 -1.26 -1.24
N ILE A 110 -1.65 -1.73 -1.52
CA ILE A 110 -2.54 -1.13 -2.51
C ILE A 110 -3.83 -0.75 -1.81
N THR A 111 -4.23 0.51 -1.98
CA THR A 111 -5.46 1.04 -1.39
C THR A 111 -6.48 1.25 -2.50
N HIS A 112 -7.68 0.69 -2.33
CA HIS A 112 -8.81 0.78 -3.24
C HIS A 112 -9.90 1.65 -2.64
N LEU A 113 -10.23 2.78 -3.27
CA LEU A 113 -11.34 3.66 -2.91
C LEU A 113 -12.50 3.42 -3.89
N ASP A 114 -13.55 2.75 -3.42
CA ASP A 114 -14.76 2.44 -4.19
C ASP A 114 -15.74 3.63 -4.11
N ILE A 115 -16.02 4.26 -5.25
CA ILE A 115 -16.84 5.47 -5.35
C ILE A 115 -18.14 5.19 -6.10
N ALA A 116 -19.28 5.40 -5.44
CA ALA A 116 -20.59 5.09 -6.00
C ALA A 116 -20.88 5.85 -7.30
N GLY A 117 -20.98 5.10 -8.40
CA GLY A 117 -21.34 5.63 -9.71
C GLY A 117 -20.31 6.62 -10.29
N ALA A 118 -19.05 6.50 -9.88
CA ALA A 118 -17.90 7.23 -10.41
C ALA A 118 -16.72 6.27 -10.64
N VAL A 119 -15.62 6.78 -11.18
CA VAL A 119 -14.37 6.01 -11.33
C VAL A 119 -13.68 5.90 -9.97
N ASP A 120 -13.31 4.69 -9.58
CA ASP A 120 -12.56 4.39 -8.35
C ASP A 120 -11.16 5.01 -8.38
N HIS A 121 -10.60 5.24 -7.20
CA HIS A 121 -9.20 5.67 -7.04
C HIS A 121 -8.37 4.55 -6.42
N THR A 122 -7.12 4.41 -6.87
CA THR A 122 -6.16 3.46 -6.30
C THR A 122 -4.86 4.15 -5.96
N ASP A 123 -4.26 3.72 -4.87
CA ASP A 123 -2.96 4.18 -4.40
C ASP A 123 -2.04 3.00 -4.08
N ARG A 124 -0.72 3.20 -4.18
CA ARG A 124 0.28 2.13 -4.01
C ARG A 124 1.53 2.62 -3.28
N ASP A 125 1.82 1.97 -2.15
CA ASP A 125 2.96 2.29 -1.28
C ASP A 125 3.91 1.11 -1.16
N TYR A 126 5.13 1.26 -1.66
CA TYR A 126 6.16 0.23 -1.54
C TYR A 126 6.74 0.18 -0.13
N VAL A 127 6.94 -1.04 0.37
CA VAL A 127 7.60 -1.31 1.64
C VAL A 127 8.65 -2.40 1.49
N LYS A 128 9.67 -2.36 2.35
CA LYS A 128 10.72 -3.37 2.44
C LYS A 128 10.59 -4.13 3.74
N ILE A 129 10.65 -5.45 3.63
CA ILE A 129 10.75 -6.37 4.77
C ILE A 129 12.22 -6.72 4.97
N LEU A 130 12.82 -6.13 5.99
CA LEU A 130 14.23 -6.26 6.31
C LEU A 130 14.53 -7.52 7.11
N PRO A 131 15.75 -8.07 7.00
CA PRO A 131 16.20 -9.13 7.90
C PRO A 131 16.12 -8.68 9.36
N PRO A 132 15.83 -9.59 10.31
CA PRO A 132 15.93 -9.26 11.73
C PRO A 132 17.38 -8.92 12.10
N ALA A 133 17.59 -8.13 13.16
CA ALA A 133 18.91 -7.62 13.56
C ALA A 133 19.99 -8.71 13.66
N ARG A 134 19.63 -9.90 14.16
CA ARG A 134 20.56 -11.04 14.24
C ARG A 134 21.08 -11.48 12.86
N LEU A 135 20.19 -11.57 11.87
CA LEU A 135 20.57 -11.93 10.50
C LEU A 135 21.35 -10.79 9.83
N GLN A 136 20.95 -9.53 10.04
CA GLN A 136 21.72 -8.39 9.54
C GLN A 136 23.17 -8.39 10.05
N ASN A 137 23.38 -8.72 11.33
CA ASN A 137 24.73 -8.82 11.90
C ASN A 137 25.55 -9.93 11.24
N LEU A 138 24.94 -11.07 10.93
CA LEU A 138 25.61 -12.16 10.21
C LEU A 138 25.97 -11.73 8.78
N LEU A 139 25.04 -11.10 8.05
CA LEU A 139 25.28 -10.61 6.70
C LEU A 139 26.44 -9.59 6.68
N LYS A 140 26.45 -8.64 7.63
CA LYS A 140 27.56 -7.69 7.78
C LYS A 140 28.90 -8.36 8.10
N ALA A 141 28.90 -9.41 8.92
CA ALA A 141 30.13 -10.16 9.22
C ALA A 141 30.66 -10.89 7.96
N PHE A 142 29.78 -11.46 7.14
CA PHE A 142 30.15 -12.05 5.85
C PHE A 142 30.73 -11.00 4.89
N GLU A 143 30.13 -9.82 4.79
CA GLU A 143 30.65 -8.72 3.99
C GLU A 143 32.07 -8.31 4.40
N GLN A 144 32.35 -8.27 5.71
CA GLN A 144 33.68 -7.93 6.25
C GLN A 144 34.78 -8.94 5.86
N ILE A 145 34.42 -10.20 5.62
CA ILE A 145 35.35 -11.23 5.15
C ILE A 145 35.27 -11.45 3.63
N GLY A 146 34.64 -10.53 2.90
CA GLY A 146 34.63 -10.50 1.43
C GLY A 146 33.53 -11.32 0.77
N PHE A 147 32.50 -11.74 1.51
CA PHE A 147 31.33 -12.44 0.97
C PHE A 147 30.17 -11.46 0.74
N TYR A 148 29.52 -11.56 -0.41
CA TYR A 148 28.37 -10.72 -0.76
C TYR A 148 27.21 -11.60 -1.23
N GLU A 149 25.99 -11.11 -1.06
CA GLU A 149 24.80 -11.77 -1.61
C GLU A 149 24.90 -11.81 -3.15
N LYS A 150 24.71 -13.00 -3.73
CA LYS A 150 24.64 -13.17 -5.17
C LYS A 150 23.17 -13.12 -5.59
N HIS A 151 22.81 -12.17 -6.45
CA HIS A 151 21.41 -11.92 -6.79
C HIS A 151 20.82 -12.88 -7.86
N ASP A 152 21.66 -13.69 -8.52
CA ASP A 152 21.28 -14.58 -9.62
C ASP A 152 21.78 -16.03 -9.40
N SER A 153 21.06 -16.86 -8.64
CA SER A 153 21.32 -18.32 -8.56
C SER A 153 20.03 -19.12 -8.55
#